data_AF-A0A7S6YX26-F1
#
_entry.id   AF-A0A7S6YX26-F1
#
_cell.length_a   1.000
_cell.length_b   1.000
_cell.length_c   1.000
_cell.angle_alpha   90.00
_cell.angle_beta   90.00
_cell.angle_gamma   90.00
#
_symmetry.space_group_name_H-M   'P 1'
#
loop_
_entity.id
_entity.type
_entity.pdbx_description
1 polymer ?
#
loop_
_entity_poly.entity_id
_entity_poly.type
_entity_poly.pdbx_seq_one_letter_code
_entity_poly.pdbx_strand_id
1 'polypeptide(L)'
;MQTIGNVWLWGGFAVVVIAALLIDLVLMRHGGAHKVTFKEATWWSIGWVLLALAFNAGLWWYLQGSVGDAQADQIGLQFLTGYLVEKSLAVDNIFVFLMVMTYFGVPEEQRQRVLIIGVLGAIVLRAIMIFAGSMLLAKFHWLLYVFGAFLLLTGVKMWFSAGKEPDLEANPVLRWMRGHLRLSPQYHGNLLSVIKDGKRWFTPLFVVLILIAVIDVIFAVDSIPAIFAITTDPFIVLTSNVFAVLGLRAMFFLLAGMADRFHLLPYGLAVILVFIGTKMMIIDLYKIPVLVSLGVVVAILVATIVLSLLRPPKPAGH
;
A
#
# COMPACT_ATOMS: atom_id res chain seq x y z
N MET A 1 2.66 -26.69 2.84
CA MET A 1 1.96 -25.40 2.62
C MET A 1 0.75 -25.70 1.74
N GLN A 2 -0.46 -25.49 2.23
CA GLN A 2 -1.66 -25.55 1.39
C GLN A 2 -1.86 -24.15 0.80
N THR A 3 -1.50 -23.97 -0.47
CA THR A 3 -1.84 -22.76 -1.23
C THR A 3 -2.85 -23.18 -2.30
N ILE A 4 -3.87 -22.35 -2.52
CA ILE A 4 -4.75 -22.52 -3.66
C ILE A 4 -4.06 -22.15 -4.98
N GLY A 5 -2.92 -21.47 -4.91
CA GLY A 5 -2.19 -20.99 -6.07
C GLY A 5 -1.66 -22.14 -6.92
N ASN A 6 -2.41 -22.50 -7.96
CA ASN A 6 -1.95 -23.38 -9.03
C ASN A 6 -1.39 -22.55 -10.20
N VAL A 7 -0.72 -23.21 -11.15
CA VAL A 7 -0.10 -22.54 -12.31
C VAL A 7 -1.13 -21.71 -13.10
N TRP A 8 -2.38 -22.17 -13.17
CA TRP A 8 -3.47 -21.48 -13.87
C TRP A 8 -3.93 -20.20 -13.18
N LEU A 9 -4.06 -20.20 -11.86
CA LEU A 9 -4.44 -19.03 -11.06
C LEU A 9 -3.32 -17.99 -11.04
N TRP A 10 -2.07 -18.44 -10.90
CA TRP A 10 -0.90 -17.57 -11.00
C TRP A 10 -0.76 -16.96 -12.40
N GLY A 11 -0.94 -17.77 -13.45
CA GLY A 11 -0.93 -17.30 -14.84
C GLY A 11 -2.07 -16.32 -15.13
N GLY A 12 -3.30 -16.66 -14.73
CA GLY A 12 -4.47 -15.80 -14.90
C GLY A 12 -4.31 -14.48 -14.16
N PHE A 13 -3.85 -14.51 -12.91
CA PHE A 13 -3.55 -13.30 -12.14
C PHE A 13 -2.47 -12.45 -12.81
N ALA A 14 -1.35 -13.05 -13.25
CA ALA A 14 -0.29 -12.33 -13.95
C ALA A 14 -0.81 -11.66 -15.23
N VAL A 15 -1.66 -12.35 -16.01
CA VAL A 15 -2.32 -11.78 -17.19
C VAL A 15 -3.20 -10.59 -16.81
N VAL A 16 -4.02 -10.71 -15.76
CA VAL A 16 -4.86 -9.60 -15.27
C VAL A 16 -4.01 -8.41 -14.83
N VAL A 17 -2.94 -8.63 -14.07
CA VAL A 17 -2.04 -7.55 -13.62
C VAL A 17 -1.34 -6.88 -14.80
N ILE A 18 -0.80 -7.66 -15.73
CA ILE A 18 -0.13 -7.13 -16.93
C ILE A 18 -1.13 -6.35 -17.78
N ALA A 19 -2.32 -6.90 -18.02
CA ALA A 19 -3.38 -6.21 -18.76
C ALA A 19 -3.78 -4.90 -18.06
N ALA A 20 -3.99 -4.94 -16.74
CA ALA A 20 -4.34 -3.75 -15.97
C ALA A 20 -3.23 -2.68 -16.00
N LEU A 21 -1.96 -3.08 -15.86
CA LEU A 21 -0.82 -2.17 -16.00
C LEU A 21 -0.69 -1.61 -17.42
N LEU A 22 -0.92 -2.42 -18.46
CA LEU A 22 -0.90 -1.95 -19.84
C LEU A 22 -2.03 -0.96 -20.13
N ILE A 23 -3.25 -1.26 -19.68
CA ILE A 23 -4.40 -0.36 -19.74
C ILE A 23 -4.05 0.95 -19.04
N ASP A 24 -3.50 0.88 -17.83
CA ASP A 24 -3.08 2.05 -17.06
C ASP A 24 -1.99 2.89 -17.75
N LEU A 25 -1.03 2.25 -18.42
CA LEU A 25 0.03 2.95 -19.13
C LEU A 25 -0.44 3.53 -20.47
N VAL A 26 -1.29 2.79 -21.20
CA VAL A 26 -1.74 3.15 -22.56
C VAL A 26 -2.83 4.23 -22.51
N LEU A 27 -3.84 4.10 -21.65
CA LEU A 27 -4.89 5.11 -21.52
C LEU A 27 -4.31 6.45 -21.06
N MET A 28 -3.32 6.46 -20.17
CA MET A 28 -2.67 7.70 -19.77
C MET A 28 -1.76 8.30 -20.85
N ARG A 29 -1.13 7.48 -21.69
CA ARG A 29 -0.31 8.00 -22.80
C ARG A 29 -1.15 8.76 -23.84
N HIS A 30 -2.45 8.44 -23.95
CA HIS A 30 -3.41 9.18 -24.78
C HIS A 30 -3.93 10.48 -24.15
N GLY A 31 -3.80 10.68 -22.83
CA GLY A 31 -4.33 11.85 -22.12
C GLY A 31 -3.46 13.11 -22.16
N GLY A 32 -2.23 13.04 -22.66
CA GLY A 32 -1.26 14.15 -22.60
C GLY A 32 -0.84 14.49 -21.16
N ALA A 33 0.03 15.49 -21.00
CA ALA A 33 0.46 16.01 -19.69
C ALA A 33 -0.66 16.84 -19.00
N HIS A 34 -1.89 16.32 -19.00
CA HIS A 34 -3.02 16.98 -18.36
C HIS A 34 -3.03 16.66 -16.86
N LYS A 35 -3.36 17.67 -16.06
CA LYS A 35 -3.58 17.48 -14.62
C LYS A 35 -4.79 16.56 -14.45
N VAL A 36 -4.59 15.39 -13.83
CA VAL A 36 -5.68 14.47 -13.51
C VAL A 36 -6.64 15.21 -12.60
N THR A 37 -7.87 15.46 -13.07
CA THR A 37 -8.87 16.18 -12.29
C THR A 37 -9.39 15.29 -11.16
N PHE A 38 -9.92 15.90 -10.09
CA PHE A 38 -10.50 15.14 -8.98
C PHE A 38 -11.60 14.16 -9.44
N LYS A 39 -12.45 14.58 -10.38
CA LYS A 39 -13.51 13.74 -10.96
C LYS A 39 -12.94 12.54 -11.71
N GLU A 40 -11.92 12.77 -12.53
CA GLU A 40 -11.23 11.72 -13.28
C GLU A 40 -10.55 10.73 -12.34
N ALA A 41 -9.82 11.23 -11.33
CA ALA A 41 -9.17 10.40 -10.32
C ALA A 41 -10.18 9.56 -9.52
N THR A 42 -11.39 10.08 -9.29
CA THR A 42 -12.49 9.36 -8.62
C THR A 42 -12.95 8.18 -9.46
N TRP A 43 -13.21 8.40 -10.75
CA TRP A 43 -13.61 7.35 -11.67
C TRP A 43 -12.53 6.28 -11.85
N TRP A 44 -11.26 6.68 -11.94
CA TRP A 44 -10.16 5.72 -11.96
C TRP A 44 -10.10 4.90 -10.67
N SER A 45 -10.24 5.55 -9.50
CA SER A 45 -10.25 4.83 -8.22
C SER A 45 -11.41 3.83 -8.13
N ILE A 46 -12.61 4.21 -8.59
CA ILE A 46 -13.77 3.31 -8.65
C ILE A 46 -13.47 2.14 -9.60
N GLY A 47 -12.90 2.40 -10.78
CA GLY A 47 -12.52 1.37 -11.73
C GLY A 47 -11.55 0.34 -11.13
N TRP A 48 -10.55 0.80 -10.37
CA TRP A 48 -9.61 -0.08 -9.66
C TRP A 48 -10.28 -0.92 -8.57
N VAL A 49 -11.22 -0.35 -7.81
CA VAL A 49 -11.99 -1.10 -6.82
C VAL A 49 -12.88 -2.15 -7.51
N LEU A 50 -13.59 -1.76 -8.56
CA LEU A 50 -14.43 -2.68 -9.34
C LEU A 50 -13.62 -3.82 -9.95
N LEU A 51 -12.41 -3.54 -10.44
CA LEU A 51 -11.52 -4.58 -10.96
C LEU A 51 -11.12 -5.58 -9.87
N ALA A 52 -10.79 -5.11 -8.65
CA ALA A 52 -10.48 -5.97 -7.52
C ALA A 52 -11.70 -6.82 -7.10
N LEU A 53 -12.90 -6.23 -7.08
CA LEU A 53 -14.14 -6.94 -6.78
C LEU A 53 -14.49 -7.98 -7.87
N ALA A 54 -14.29 -7.63 -9.15
CA ALA A 54 -14.50 -8.53 -10.27
C ALA A 54 -13.52 -9.70 -10.23
N PHE A 55 -12.25 -9.45 -9.90
CA PHE A 55 -11.27 -10.51 -9.67
C PHE A 55 -11.70 -11.43 -8.52
N ASN A 56 -12.15 -10.86 -7.39
CA ASN A 56 -12.62 -11.66 -6.26
C ASN A 56 -13.85 -12.52 -6.62
N ALA A 57 -14.82 -11.95 -7.34
CA ALA A 57 -16.00 -12.68 -7.80
C ALA A 57 -15.63 -13.79 -8.80
N GLY A 58 -14.71 -13.52 -9.72
CA GLY A 58 -14.19 -14.51 -10.67
C GLY A 58 -13.42 -15.63 -9.98
N LEU A 59 -12.58 -15.30 -8.99
CA LEU A 59 -11.89 -16.26 -8.15
C LEU A 59 -12.89 -17.13 -7.36
N TRP A 60 -13.89 -16.50 -6.75
CA TRP A 60 -14.95 -17.19 -6.02
C TRP A 60 -15.69 -18.18 -6.93
N TRP A 61 -16.10 -17.77 -8.13
CA TRP A 61 -16.79 -18.63 -9.08
C TRP A 61 -15.92 -19.82 -9.55
N TYR A 62 -14.63 -19.59 -9.79
CA TYR A 62 -13.69 -20.67 -10.14
C TYR A 62 -13.50 -21.67 -8.98
N LEU A 63 -13.39 -21.15 -7.75
CA LEU A 63 -13.23 -21.99 -6.56
C LEU A 63 -14.50 -22.75 -6.21
N GLN A 64 -15.68 -22.16 -6.47
CA GLN A 64 -16.97 -22.81 -6.27
C GLN A 64 -17.05 -24.15 -7.00
N GLY A 65 -16.64 -24.16 -8.27
CA GLY A 65 -16.61 -25.38 -9.09
C GLY A 65 -15.50 -26.38 -8.73
N SER A 66 -14.50 -25.98 -7.93
CA SER A 66 -13.30 -26.78 -7.67
C SER A 66 -13.23 -27.36 -6.26
N VAL A 67 -13.57 -26.56 -5.24
CA VAL A 67 -13.39 -26.85 -3.81
C VAL A 67 -14.68 -26.68 -2.98
N GLY A 68 -15.77 -26.21 -3.61
CA GLY A 68 -17.10 -26.08 -3.00
C GLY A 68 -17.38 -24.71 -2.35
N ASP A 69 -18.68 -24.41 -2.17
CA ASP A 69 -19.21 -23.10 -1.78
C ASP A 69 -18.58 -22.56 -0.49
N ALA A 70 -18.57 -23.36 0.59
CA ALA A 70 -18.10 -22.91 1.90
C ALA A 70 -16.62 -22.48 1.91
N GLN A 71 -15.79 -23.13 1.10
CA GLN A 71 -14.36 -22.83 1.02
C GLN A 71 -14.11 -21.64 0.08
N ALA A 72 -14.87 -21.53 -1.00
CA ALA A 72 -14.87 -20.37 -1.88
C ALA A 72 -15.28 -19.09 -1.12
N ASP A 73 -16.34 -19.15 -0.29
CA ASP A 73 -16.79 -18.05 0.56
C ASP A 73 -15.69 -17.59 1.53
N GLN A 74 -15.05 -18.54 2.20
CA GLN A 74 -13.97 -18.23 3.15
C GLN A 74 -12.80 -17.53 2.45
N ILE A 75 -12.37 -18.02 1.29
CA ILE A 75 -11.26 -17.45 0.52
C ILE A 75 -11.62 -16.07 -0.03
N GLY A 76 -12.83 -15.91 -0.57
CA GLY A 76 -13.32 -14.62 -1.05
C GLY A 76 -13.38 -13.56 0.07
N LEU A 77 -13.82 -13.95 1.26
CA LEU A 77 -13.80 -13.08 2.44
C LEU A 77 -12.36 -12.75 2.88
N GLN A 78 -11.43 -13.70 2.83
CA GLN A 78 -10.02 -13.44 3.12
C GLN A 78 -9.41 -12.44 2.13
N PHE A 79 -9.68 -12.60 0.83
CA PHE A 79 -9.24 -11.66 -0.19
C PHE A 79 -9.81 -10.26 0.05
N LEU A 80 -11.11 -10.12 0.28
CA LEU A 80 -11.75 -8.82 0.50
C LEU A 80 -11.25 -8.14 1.78
N THR A 81 -11.14 -8.90 2.87
CA THR A 81 -10.62 -8.37 4.15
C THR A 81 -9.17 -7.93 3.97
N GLY A 82 -8.36 -8.75 3.30
CA GLY A 82 -6.98 -8.44 3.01
C GLY A 82 -6.82 -7.21 2.12
N TYR A 83 -7.61 -7.15 1.04
CA TYR A 83 -7.65 -6.03 0.11
C TYR A 83 -8.00 -4.74 0.84
N LEU A 84 -9.02 -4.73 1.71
CA LEU A 84 -9.42 -3.52 2.44
C LEU A 84 -8.36 -3.09 3.46
N VAL A 85 -7.75 -4.01 4.20
CA VAL A 85 -6.66 -3.69 5.13
C VAL A 85 -5.48 -3.08 4.37
N GLU A 86 -5.02 -3.75 3.31
CA GLU A 86 -3.91 -3.27 2.47
C GLU A 86 -4.24 -1.94 1.78
N LYS A 87 -5.48 -1.78 1.28
CA LYS A 87 -5.94 -0.55 0.64
C LYS A 87 -5.94 0.61 1.62
N SER A 88 -6.29 0.36 2.87
CA SER A 88 -6.34 1.37 3.92
C SER A 88 -4.95 1.78 4.37
N LEU A 89 -4.05 0.82 4.56
CA LEU A 89 -2.64 1.10 4.87
C LEU A 89 -1.95 1.83 3.71
N ALA A 90 -2.27 1.47 2.46
CA ALA A 90 -1.76 2.18 1.28
C ALA A 90 -2.16 3.66 1.23
N VAL A 91 -3.28 4.06 1.86
CA VAL A 91 -3.66 5.48 1.96
C VAL A 91 -2.70 6.27 2.85
N ASP A 92 -2.25 5.68 3.97
CA ASP A 92 -1.22 6.29 4.82
C ASP A 92 0.11 6.46 4.07
N ASN A 93 0.49 5.42 3.32
CA ASN A 93 1.70 5.43 2.51
C ASN A 93 1.68 6.59 1.50
N ILE A 94 0.51 6.92 0.94
CA ILE A 94 0.36 8.04 0.01
C ILE A 94 0.66 9.38 0.68
N PHE A 95 0.27 9.59 1.95
CA PHE A 95 0.59 10.83 2.67
C PHE A 95 2.09 11.00 2.86
N VAL A 96 2.79 9.93 3.23
CA VAL A 96 4.26 9.96 3.33
C VAL A 96 4.91 10.18 1.97
N PHE A 97 4.37 9.59 0.90
CA PHE A 97 4.88 9.83 -0.46
C PHE A 97 4.67 11.29 -0.88
N LEU A 98 3.51 11.88 -0.59
CA LEU A 98 3.22 13.30 -0.85
C LEU A 98 4.21 14.20 -0.12
N MET A 99 4.48 13.91 1.15
CA MET A 99 5.41 14.67 1.97
C MET A 99 6.84 14.61 1.42
N VAL A 100 7.33 13.42 1.05
CA VAL A 100 8.64 13.26 0.42
C VAL A 100 8.68 14.04 -0.90
N MET A 101 7.69 13.90 -1.77
CA MET A 101 7.67 14.62 -3.05
C MET A 101 7.58 16.14 -2.86
N THR A 102 6.87 16.60 -1.84
CA THR A 102 6.74 18.03 -1.52
C THR A 102 8.05 18.59 -0.97
N TYR A 103 8.70 17.87 -0.04
CA TYR A 103 10.00 18.26 0.51
C TYR A 103 11.09 18.39 -0.56
N PHE A 104 11.13 17.45 -1.52
CA PHE A 104 12.07 17.52 -2.64
C PHE A 104 11.62 18.44 -3.78
N GLY A 105 10.43 19.06 -3.69
CA GLY A 105 9.90 19.94 -4.73
C GLY A 105 9.72 19.25 -6.09
N VAL A 106 9.23 18.01 -6.10
CA VAL A 106 9.12 17.20 -7.33
C VAL A 106 8.13 17.84 -8.32
N PRO A 107 8.58 18.19 -9.55
CA PRO A 107 7.70 18.76 -10.57
C PRO A 107 6.52 17.85 -10.88
N GLU A 108 5.33 18.43 -11.13
CA GLU A 108 4.08 17.67 -11.36
C GLU A 108 4.21 16.60 -12.45
N GLU A 109 4.88 16.92 -13.55
CA GLU A 109 5.14 16.01 -14.67
C GLU A 109 5.95 14.77 -14.26
N GLN A 110 6.83 14.92 -13.26
CA GLN A 110 7.69 13.85 -12.78
C GLN A 110 7.01 13.00 -11.70
N ARG A 111 6.02 13.54 -10.96
CA ARG A 111 5.30 12.79 -9.91
C ARG A 111 4.64 11.53 -10.46
N GLN A 112 4.02 11.62 -11.65
CA GLN A 112 3.42 10.45 -12.31
C GLN A 112 4.43 9.33 -12.53
N ARG A 113 5.62 9.69 -13.02
CA ARG A 113 6.70 8.73 -13.27
C ARG A 113 7.21 8.12 -11.97
N VAL A 114 7.38 8.94 -10.93
CA VAL A 114 7.78 8.47 -9.60
C VAL A 114 6.77 7.47 -9.06
N LEU A 115 5.47 7.74 -9.21
CA LEU A 115 4.41 6.83 -8.77
C LEU A 115 4.40 5.51 -9.56
N ILE A 116 4.58 5.55 -10.89
CA ILE A 116 4.62 4.33 -11.71
C ILE A 116 5.82 3.46 -11.32
N ILE A 117 7.02 4.04 -11.25
CA ILE A 117 8.23 3.31 -10.87
C ILE A 117 8.11 2.81 -9.42
N GLY A 118 7.58 3.65 -8.53
CA GLY A 118 7.33 3.31 -7.13
C GLY A 118 6.37 2.14 -6.98
N VAL A 119 5.23 2.15 -7.68
CA VAL A 119 4.24 1.04 -7.66
C VAL A 119 4.83 -0.26 -8.20
N LEU A 120 5.54 -0.21 -9.33
CA LEU A 120 6.19 -1.39 -9.89
C LEU A 120 7.26 -1.95 -8.93
N GLY A 121 8.07 -1.07 -8.34
CA GLY A 121 9.04 -1.42 -7.32
C GLY A 121 8.40 -2.03 -6.07
N ALA A 122 7.33 -1.41 -5.57
CA ALA A 122 6.56 -1.87 -4.43
C ALA A 122 5.98 -3.27 -4.67
N ILE A 123 5.37 -3.51 -5.83
CA ILE A 123 4.83 -4.85 -6.17
C ILE A 123 5.92 -5.91 -6.12
N VAL A 124 7.11 -5.63 -6.68
CA VAL A 124 8.24 -6.57 -6.68
C VAL A 124 8.77 -6.80 -5.25
N LEU A 125 9.03 -5.71 -4.51
CA LEU A 125 9.56 -5.79 -3.15
C LEU A 125 8.58 -6.52 -2.22
N ARG A 126 7.28 -6.21 -2.32
CA ARG A 126 6.23 -6.89 -1.56
C ARG A 126 6.11 -8.35 -1.94
N ALA A 127 6.19 -8.70 -3.22
CA ALA A 127 6.21 -10.11 -3.62
C ALA A 127 7.37 -10.86 -2.95
N ILE A 128 8.58 -10.30 -2.99
CA ILE A 128 9.76 -10.89 -2.32
C ILE A 128 9.50 -11.06 -0.81
N MET A 129 9.03 -10.02 -0.13
CA MET A 129 8.78 -10.06 1.31
C MET A 129 7.63 -10.99 1.71
N ILE A 130 6.57 -11.08 0.91
CA ILE A 130 5.44 -11.98 1.14
C ILE A 130 5.90 -13.44 1.00
N PHE A 131 6.64 -13.76 -0.07
CA PHE A 131 7.17 -15.11 -0.23
C PHE A 131 8.16 -15.46 0.88
N ALA A 132 9.10 -14.55 1.21
CA ALA A 132 10.03 -14.74 2.33
C ALA A 132 9.29 -14.92 3.67
N GLY A 133 8.31 -14.07 3.96
CA GLY A 133 7.48 -14.12 5.16
C GLY A 133 6.66 -15.40 5.26
N SER A 134 6.07 -15.86 4.15
CA SER A 134 5.32 -17.12 4.11
C SER A 134 6.21 -18.34 4.40
N MET A 135 7.46 -18.33 3.89
CA MET A 135 8.44 -19.39 4.17
C MET A 135 8.89 -19.38 5.63
N LEU A 136 9.08 -18.19 6.22
CA LEU A 136 9.42 -18.06 7.64
C LEU A 136 8.28 -18.54 8.53
N LEU A 137 7.04 -18.11 8.26
CA LEU A 137 5.86 -18.49 9.04
C LEU A 137 5.59 -19.99 9.01
N ALA A 138 5.82 -20.66 7.87
CA ALA A 138 5.65 -22.11 7.77
C ALA A 138 6.61 -22.89 8.68
N LYS A 139 7.78 -22.31 9.02
CA LYS A 139 8.75 -22.92 9.94
C LYS A 139 8.55 -22.45 11.38
N PHE A 140 8.13 -21.20 11.57
CA PHE A 140 8.06 -20.54 12.87
C PHE A 140 6.67 -19.98 13.15
N HIS A 141 5.76 -20.84 13.62
CA HIS A 141 4.39 -20.43 13.96
C HIS A 141 4.36 -19.38 15.09
N TRP A 142 5.32 -19.43 16.02
CA TRP A 142 5.46 -18.43 17.09
C TRP A 142 5.74 -17.01 16.57
N LEU A 143 6.20 -16.87 15.32
CA LEU A 143 6.47 -15.59 14.68
C LEU A 143 5.17 -14.76 14.52
N LEU A 144 3.99 -15.39 14.47
CA LEU A 144 2.71 -14.67 14.50
C LEU A 144 2.53 -13.85 15.78
N TYR A 145 3.04 -14.32 16.92
CA TYR A 145 2.99 -13.56 18.17
C TYR A 145 3.92 -12.36 18.16
N VAL A 146 5.12 -12.53 17.58
CA VAL A 146 6.08 -11.42 17.39
C VAL A 146 5.48 -10.36 16.49
N PHE A 147 4.89 -10.79 15.38
CA PHE A 147 4.15 -9.95 14.46
C PHE A 147 2.97 -9.25 15.13
N GLY A 148 2.19 -9.94 15.95
CA GLY A 148 1.11 -9.35 16.73
C GLY A 148 1.59 -8.27 17.70
N ALA A 149 2.64 -8.57 18.48
CA ALA A 149 3.25 -7.62 19.40
C ALA A 149 3.83 -6.41 18.65
N PHE A 150 4.47 -6.64 17.51
CA PHE A 150 4.98 -5.58 16.64
C PHE A 150 3.87 -4.66 16.14
N LEU A 151 2.73 -5.21 15.66
CA LEU A 151 1.58 -4.41 15.22
C LEU A 151 0.93 -3.61 16.35
N LEU A 152 0.90 -4.15 17.57
CA LEU A 152 0.44 -3.39 18.73
C LEU A 152 1.35 -2.20 18.99
N LEU A 153 2.66 -2.41 18.98
CA LEU A 153 3.64 -1.34 19.19
C LEU A 153 3.55 -0.28 18.11
N THR A 154 3.44 -0.66 16.83
CA THR A 154 3.35 0.29 15.72
C THR A 154 2.01 1.01 15.71
N GLY A 155 0.90 0.33 15.97
CA GLY A 155 -0.43 0.95 16.11
C GLY A 155 -0.46 1.99 17.24
N VAL A 156 0.07 1.65 18.43
CA VAL A 156 0.17 2.60 19.55
C VAL A 156 1.10 3.76 19.22
N LYS A 157 2.27 3.50 18.64
CA LYS A 157 3.21 4.55 18.21
C LYS A 157 2.58 5.48 17.18
N MET A 158 1.83 4.94 16.23
CA MET A 158 1.15 5.71 15.19
C MET A 158 0.07 6.61 15.79
N TRP A 159 -0.70 6.13 16.78
CA TRP A 159 -1.67 6.97 17.51
C TRP A 159 -1.02 8.21 18.14
N PHE A 160 0.14 8.04 18.80
CA PHE A 160 0.86 9.16 19.44
C PHE A 160 1.69 10.02 18.49
N SER A 161 1.91 9.54 17.26
CA SER A 161 2.65 10.26 16.21
C SER A 161 1.71 10.92 15.20
N ALA A 162 0.43 10.55 15.21
CA ALA A 162 -0.58 11.17 14.36
C ALA A 162 -0.64 12.68 14.58
N GLY A 163 -0.50 13.43 13.49
CA GLY A 163 -0.44 14.90 13.49
C GLY A 163 0.95 15.51 13.70
N LYS A 164 2.01 14.71 13.83
CA LYS A 164 3.40 15.21 13.82
C LYS A 164 3.97 15.08 12.42
N GLU A 165 4.59 16.14 11.90
CA GLU A 165 5.32 16.07 10.64
C GLU A 165 6.63 15.27 10.85
N PRO A 166 6.85 14.17 10.10
CA PRO A 166 8.13 13.48 10.00
C PRO A 166 9.25 14.44 9.61
N ASP A 167 10.31 14.48 10.41
CA ASP A 167 11.53 15.20 10.07
C ASP A 167 12.31 14.42 8.98
N LEU A 168 12.20 14.89 7.73
CA LEU A 168 12.90 14.31 6.59
C LEU A 168 14.40 14.61 6.59
N GLU A 169 14.87 15.67 7.25
CA GLU A 169 16.31 16.00 7.34
C GLU A 169 17.07 15.07 8.27
N ALA A 170 16.40 14.60 9.32
CA ALA A 170 16.93 13.59 10.21
C ALA A 170 16.94 12.17 9.61
N ASN A 171 16.32 11.95 8.44
CA ASN A 171 16.16 10.61 7.87
C ASN A 171 17.52 9.92 7.62
N PRO A 172 17.79 8.76 8.26
CA PRO A 172 19.05 8.03 8.13
C PRO A 172 19.39 7.64 6.69
N VAL A 173 18.36 7.31 5.89
CA VAL A 173 18.52 6.93 4.48
C VAL A 173 19.01 8.13 3.68
N LEU A 174 18.40 9.30 3.88
CA LEU A 174 18.81 10.53 3.20
C LEU A 174 20.23 10.94 3.59
N ARG A 175 20.59 10.82 4.88
CA ARG A 175 21.94 11.09 5.38
C ARG A 175 22.96 10.14 4.77
N TRP A 176 22.65 8.85 4.70
CA TRP A 176 23.49 7.84 4.06
C TRP A 176 23.70 8.17 2.57
N MET A 177 22.63 8.53 1.85
CA MET A 177 22.71 8.90 0.43
C MET A 177 23.54 10.17 0.22
N ARG A 178 23.36 11.21 1.05
CA ARG A 178 24.18 12.45 0.99
C ARG A 178 25.66 12.17 1.27
N GLY A 179 25.98 11.20 2.11
CA GLY A 179 27.36 10.81 2.45
C GLY A 179 28.04 9.90 1.41
N HIS A 180 27.28 9.02 0.73
CA HIS A 180 27.84 8.00 -0.16
C HIS A 180 27.64 8.29 -1.66
N LEU A 181 26.67 9.13 -2.01
CA LEU A 181 26.33 9.44 -3.40
C LEU A 181 26.65 10.91 -3.73
N ARG A 182 27.10 11.16 -4.96
CA ARG A 182 27.25 12.52 -5.49
C ARG A 182 25.89 13.01 -5.95
N LEU A 183 25.25 13.87 -5.16
CA LEU A 183 23.92 14.39 -5.45
C LEU A 183 24.01 15.70 -6.25
N SER A 184 23.30 15.78 -7.36
CA SER A 184 23.14 17.00 -8.12
C SER A 184 22.08 17.89 -7.46
N PRO A 185 22.32 19.21 -7.31
CA PRO A 185 21.34 20.13 -6.71
C PRO A 185 20.14 20.42 -7.63
N GLN A 186 20.21 20.04 -8.91
CA GLN A 186 19.21 20.42 -9.92
C GLN A 186 18.52 19.18 -10.51
N TYR A 187 17.22 19.32 -10.80
CA TYR A 187 16.49 18.37 -11.61
C TYR A 187 16.95 18.45 -13.08
N HIS A 188 17.28 17.31 -13.68
CA HIS A 188 17.70 17.21 -15.08
C HIS A 188 16.61 16.52 -15.89
N GLY A 189 15.41 17.12 -15.89
CA GLY A 189 14.20 16.52 -16.45
C GLY A 189 13.96 15.13 -15.85
N ASN A 190 13.80 14.13 -16.73
CA ASN A 190 13.47 12.75 -16.35
C ASN A 190 14.69 11.87 -16.03
N LEU A 191 15.90 12.42 -16.03
CA LEU A 191 17.12 11.64 -15.80
C LEU A 191 17.30 11.34 -14.31
N LEU A 192 17.59 10.07 -13.98
CA LEU A 192 17.89 9.62 -12.62
C LEU A 192 19.37 9.85 -12.24
N SER A 193 20.23 9.92 -13.23
CA SER A 193 21.64 10.24 -13.04
C SER A 193 22.16 10.96 -14.27
N VAL A 194 23.12 11.86 -14.06
CA VAL A 194 23.82 12.59 -15.10
C VAL A 194 25.32 12.39 -14.93
N ILE A 195 26.06 12.39 -16.04
CA ILE A 195 27.52 12.37 -15.99
C ILE A 195 27.99 13.82 -16.12
N LYS A 196 28.72 14.30 -15.11
CA LYS A 196 29.33 15.63 -15.09
C LYS A 196 30.79 15.47 -14.69
N ASP A 197 31.70 16.01 -15.50
CA ASP A 197 33.16 15.93 -15.32
C ASP A 197 33.68 14.48 -15.18
N GLY A 198 33.19 13.59 -16.05
CA GLY A 198 33.54 12.16 -16.06
C GLY A 198 33.03 11.36 -14.85
N LYS A 199 32.27 11.99 -13.95
CA LYS A 199 31.76 11.40 -12.72
C LYS A 199 30.24 11.29 -12.78
N ARG A 200 29.68 10.19 -12.26
CA ARG A 200 28.23 10.00 -12.17
C ARG A 200 27.67 10.77 -10.98
N TRP A 201 26.66 11.58 -11.24
CA TRP A 201 25.87 12.34 -10.26
C TRP A 201 24.44 11.84 -10.29
N PHE A 202 23.83 11.67 -9.12
CA PHE A 202 22.44 11.26 -8.98
C PHE A 202 21.55 12.50 -8.83
N THR A 203 20.40 12.51 -9.51
CA THR A 203 19.47 13.63 -9.45
C THR A 203 18.57 13.53 -8.21
N PRO A 204 17.90 14.62 -7.80
CA PRO A 204 16.92 14.56 -6.70
C PRO A 204 15.81 13.54 -6.97
N LEU A 205 15.43 13.33 -8.23
CA LEU A 205 14.44 12.32 -8.65
C LEU A 205 14.86 10.90 -8.27
N PHE A 206 16.15 10.57 -8.37
CA PHE A 206 16.67 9.27 -7.93
C PHE A 206 16.58 9.12 -6.41
N VAL A 207 16.89 10.19 -5.66
CA VAL A 207 16.78 10.20 -4.20
C VAL A 207 15.35 9.94 -3.76
N VAL A 208 14.38 10.62 -4.38
CA VAL A 208 12.95 10.44 -4.12
C VAL A 208 12.52 8.99 -4.38
N LEU A 209 12.93 8.39 -5.49
CA LEU A 209 12.60 6.99 -5.80
C LEU A 209 13.12 6.01 -4.76
N ILE A 210 14.38 6.18 -4.32
CA ILE A 210 14.97 5.32 -3.29
C ILE A 210 14.26 5.52 -1.95
N LEU A 211 13.97 6.77 -1.56
CA LEU A 211 13.24 7.03 -0.31
C LEU A 211 11.85 6.40 -0.35
N ILE A 212 11.11 6.54 -1.45
CA ILE A 212 9.79 5.90 -1.61
C ILE A 212 9.91 4.37 -1.53
N ALA A 213 10.91 3.76 -2.17
CA ALA A 213 11.11 2.31 -2.09
C ALA A 213 11.44 1.84 -0.67
N VAL A 214 12.31 2.56 0.06
CA VAL A 214 12.64 2.22 1.44
C VAL A 214 11.43 2.42 2.36
N ILE A 215 10.67 3.51 2.16
CA ILE A 215 9.46 3.79 2.92
C ILE A 215 8.40 2.71 2.67
N ASP A 216 8.19 2.26 1.43
CA ASP A 216 7.28 1.14 1.16
C ASP A 216 7.72 -0.15 1.82
N VAL A 217 9.03 -0.45 1.85
CA VAL A 217 9.56 -1.59 2.61
C VAL A 217 9.25 -1.46 4.10
N ILE A 218 9.48 -0.28 4.69
CA ILE A 218 9.16 -0.02 6.10
C ILE A 218 7.65 -0.24 6.35
N PHE A 219 6.78 0.30 5.50
CA PHE A 219 5.33 0.09 5.62
C PHE A 219 4.91 -1.36 5.45
N ALA A 220 5.58 -2.10 4.57
CA ALA A 220 5.29 -3.51 4.37
C ALA A 220 5.69 -4.36 5.59
N VAL A 221 6.64 -3.91 6.42
CA VAL A 221 6.93 -4.57 7.71
C VAL A 221 5.70 -4.54 8.62
N ASP A 222 4.84 -3.53 8.53
CA ASP A 222 3.58 -3.47 9.29
C ASP A 222 2.44 -4.19 8.53
N SER A 223 2.33 -3.99 7.21
CA SER A 223 1.18 -4.50 6.45
C SER A 223 1.23 -6.02 6.22
N ILE A 224 2.42 -6.61 6.02
CA ILE A 224 2.59 -8.04 5.74
C ILE A 224 2.18 -8.92 6.94
N PRO A 225 2.63 -8.65 8.17
CA PRO A 225 2.08 -9.30 9.37
C PRO A 225 0.56 -9.24 9.45
N ALA A 226 -0.03 -8.07 9.16
CA ALA A 226 -1.45 -7.85 9.30
C ALA A 226 -2.27 -8.71 8.32
N ILE A 227 -1.82 -8.83 7.07
CA ILE A 227 -2.47 -9.72 6.09
C ILE A 227 -2.27 -11.20 6.43
N PHE A 228 -1.11 -11.59 6.97
CA PHE A 228 -0.89 -12.96 7.45
C PHE A 228 -1.79 -13.36 8.65
N ALA A 229 -2.31 -12.39 9.40
CA ALA A 229 -3.33 -12.60 10.43
C ALA A 229 -4.72 -12.94 9.87
N ILE A 230 -4.95 -12.65 8.58
CA ILE A 230 -6.21 -12.92 7.88
C ILE A 230 -6.10 -14.25 7.15
N THR A 231 -5.00 -14.46 6.43
CA THR A 231 -4.76 -15.67 5.66
C THR A 231 -3.27 -15.98 5.55
N THR A 232 -2.94 -17.26 5.64
CA THR A 232 -1.58 -17.75 5.43
C THR A 232 -1.32 -18.17 3.99
N ASP A 233 -2.31 -18.04 3.09
CA ASP A 233 -2.15 -18.39 1.68
C ASP A 233 -1.40 -17.28 0.93
N PRO A 234 -0.15 -17.50 0.48
CA PRO A 234 0.64 -16.48 -0.20
C PRO A 234 -0.03 -15.97 -1.49
N PHE A 235 -0.88 -16.77 -2.14
CA PHE A 235 -1.62 -16.32 -3.31
C PHE A 235 -2.64 -15.23 -2.95
N ILE A 236 -3.43 -15.43 -1.89
CA ILE A 236 -4.41 -14.43 -1.44
C ILE A 236 -3.71 -13.19 -0.88
N VAL A 237 -2.64 -13.40 -0.11
CA VAL A 237 -1.81 -12.30 0.43
C VAL A 237 -1.28 -11.43 -0.71
N LEU A 238 -0.67 -12.03 -1.73
CA LEU A 238 -0.10 -11.26 -2.84
C LEU A 238 -1.17 -10.61 -3.72
N THR A 239 -2.19 -11.36 -4.12
CA THR A 239 -3.22 -10.84 -5.04
C THR A 239 -3.95 -9.65 -4.43
N SER A 240 -4.41 -9.77 -3.18
CA SER A 240 -5.08 -8.68 -2.47
C SER A 240 -4.19 -7.43 -2.33
N ASN A 241 -2.91 -7.64 -2.01
CA ASN A 241 -1.93 -6.57 -1.88
C ASN A 241 -1.65 -5.86 -3.21
N VAL A 242 -1.43 -6.60 -4.29
CA VAL A 242 -1.21 -6.03 -5.63
C VAL A 242 -2.43 -5.23 -6.08
N PHE A 243 -3.66 -5.76 -5.93
CA PHE A 243 -4.87 -5.00 -6.26
C PHE A 243 -5.03 -3.73 -5.41
N ALA A 244 -4.60 -3.76 -4.14
CA ALA A 244 -4.61 -2.57 -3.30
C ALA A 244 -3.67 -1.47 -3.84
N VAL A 245 -2.46 -1.85 -4.28
CA VAL A 245 -1.40 -0.93 -4.75
C VAL A 245 -1.60 -0.48 -6.20
N LEU A 246 -2.19 -1.28 -7.09
CA LEU A 246 -2.37 -0.91 -8.52
C LEU A 246 -3.14 0.42 -8.71
N GLY A 247 -4.10 0.71 -7.83
CA GLY A 247 -4.86 1.97 -7.86
C GLY A 247 -4.17 3.17 -7.19
N LEU A 248 -2.93 3.05 -6.72
CA LEU A 248 -2.25 4.06 -5.91
C LEU A 248 -2.09 5.40 -6.65
N ARG A 249 -1.84 5.40 -7.97
CA ARG A 249 -1.68 6.65 -8.73
C ARG A 249 -2.99 7.47 -8.76
N ALA A 250 -4.13 6.81 -8.97
CA ALA A 250 -5.43 7.48 -8.95
C ALA A 250 -5.75 8.03 -7.55
N MET A 251 -5.46 7.23 -6.51
CA MET A 251 -5.62 7.67 -5.12
C MET A 251 -4.69 8.81 -4.74
N PHE A 252 -3.46 8.84 -5.26
CA PHE A 252 -2.53 9.93 -5.02
C PHE A 252 -3.11 11.27 -5.48
N PHE A 253 -3.69 11.32 -6.68
CA PHE A 253 -4.31 12.55 -7.19
C PHE A 253 -5.59 12.93 -6.45
N LEU A 254 -6.38 11.93 -6.01
CA LEU A 254 -7.54 12.18 -5.14
C LEU A 254 -7.13 12.78 -3.80
N LEU A 255 -6.14 12.18 -3.14
CA LEU A 255 -5.73 12.52 -1.79
C LEU A 255 -4.89 13.79 -1.76
N ALA A 256 -4.08 14.07 -2.78
CA ALA A 256 -3.36 15.33 -2.88
C ALA A 256 -4.31 16.55 -2.84
N GLY A 257 -5.51 16.43 -3.41
CA GLY A 257 -6.53 17.48 -3.38
C GLY A 257 -7.42 17.47 -2.12
N MET A 258 -7.31 16.45 -1.27
CA MET A 258 -8.12 16.25 -0.08
C MET A 258 -7.29 16.05 1.19
N ALA A 259 -5.99 16.32 1.15
CA ALA A 259 -5.07 15.91 2.20
C ALA A 259 -5.50 16.43 3.58
N ASP A 260 -5.94 17.68 3.63
CA ASP A 260 -6.44 18.33 4.85
C ASP A 260 -7.77 17.72 5.34
N ARG A 261 -8.60 17.16 4.44
CA ARG A 261 -9.91 16.59 4.80
C ARG A 261 -9.82 15.22 5.45
N PHE A 262 -8.68 14.52 5.36
CA PHE A 262 -8.49 13.16 5.90
C PHE A 262 -7.54 13.11 7.10
N HIS A 263 -7.42 14.20 7.86
CA HIS A 263 -6.52 14.30 9.02
C HIS A 263 -6.75 13.24 10.12
N LEU A 264 -7.94 12.63 10.23
CA LEU A 264 -8.19 11.56 11.22
C LEU A 264 -7.78 10.15 10.76
N LEU A 265 -7.45 9.98 9.48
CA LEU A 265 -7.19 8.67 8.89
C LEU A 265 -6.04 7.89 9.59
N PRO A 266 -4.92 8.52 10.00
CA PRO A 266 -3.87 7.83 10.76
C PRO A 266 -4.37 7.24 12.09
N TYR A 267 -5.34 7.88 12.76
CA TYR A 267 -5.93 7.33 13.99
C TYR A 267 -6.77 6.08 13.71
N GLY A 268 -7.55 6.08 12.64
CA GLY A 268 -8.33 4.91 12.23
C GLY A 268 -7.44 3.70 11.91
N LEU A 269 -6.34 3.94 11.20
CA LEU A 269 -5.34 2.90 10.91
C LEU A 269 -4.65 2.39 12.17
N ALA A 270 -4.39 3.26 13.16
CA ALA A 270 -3.77 2.87 14.41
C ALA A 270 -4.66 1.89 15.18
N VAL A 271 -5.97 2.16 15.21
CA VAL A 271 -6.96 1.26 15.81
C VAL A 271 -7.02 -0.07 15.05
N ILE A 272 -6.97 -0.06 13.72
CA ILE A 272 -6.94 -1.27 12.89
C ILE A 272 -5.70 -2.12 13.20
N LEU A 273 -4.50 -1.51 13.26
CA LEU A 273 -3.25 -2.20 13.59
C LEU A 273 -3.31 -2.81 14.99
N VAL A 274 -3.82 -2.07 15.98
CA VAL A 274 -3.97 -2.58 17.35
C VAL A 274 -4.95 -3.75 17.39
N PHE A 275 -6.07 -3.66 16.68
CA PHE A 275 -7.07 -4.73 16.59
C PHE A 275 -6.48 -5.99 15.95
N ILE A 276 -5.82 -5.86 14.80
CA ILE A 276 -5.20 -6.99 14.10
C ILE A 276 -4.04 -7.57 14.94
N GLY A 277 -3.21 -6.74 15.55
CA GLY A 277 -2.14 -7.18 16.45
C GLY A 277 -2.66 -7.97 17.64
N THR A 278 -3.75 -7.48 18.27
CA THR A 278 -4.43 -8.21 19.35
C THR A 278 -4.95 -9.55 18.85
N LYS A 279 -5.63 -9.58 17.70
CA LYS A 279 -6.14 -10.80 17.07
C LYS A 279 -5.03 -11.84 16.86
N MET A 280 -3.84 -11.40 16.40
CA MET A 280 -2.69 -12.30 16.22
C MET A 280 -2.19 -12.87 17.55
N MET A 281 -2.14 -12.06 18.62
CA MET A 281 -1.66 -12.51 19.93
C MET A 281 -2.61 -13.48 20.63
N ILE A 282 -3.90 -13.47 20.29
CA ILE A 282 -4.89 -14.39 20.88
C ILE A 282 -5.24 -15.57 19.96
N ILE A 283 -4.48 -15.79 18.89
CA ILE A 283 -4.85 -16.73 17.82
C ILE A 283 -5.07 -18.18 18.29
N ASP A 284 -4.32 -18.63 19.32
CA ASP A 284 -4.48 -19.96 19.91
C ASP A 284 -5.54 -20.03 21.03
N LEU A 285 -5.99 -18.88 21.54
CA LEU A 285 -7.06 -18.78 22.56
C LEU A 285 -8.44 -18.64 21.92
N TYR A 286 -8.56 -17.75 20.93
CA TYR A 286 -9.82 -17.44 20.28
C TYR A 286 -9.61 -17.01 18.82
N LYS A 287 -10.20 -17.77 17.89
CA LYS A 287 -10.13 -17.48 16.46
C LYS A 287 -11.27 -16.54 16.07
N ILE A 288 -10.98 -15.23 16.01
CA ILE A 288 -11.93 -14.23 15.53
C ILE A 288 -12.29 -14.54 14.07
N PRO A 289 -13.59 -14.74 13.75
CA PRO A 289 -14.03 -14.98 12.38
C PRO A 289 -13.61 -13.86 11.42
N VAL A 290 -13.28 -14.22 10.18
CA VAL A 290 -12.87 -13.26 9.14
C VAL A 290 -13.97 -12.23 8.89
N LEU A 291 -15.24 -12.63 8.90
CA LEU A 291 -16.38 -11.73 8.71
C LEU A 291 -16.49 -10.65 9.81
N VAL A 292 -16.21 -11.02 11.07
CA VAL A 292 -16.16 -10.06 12.19
C VAL A 292 -14.97 -9.12 12.02
N SER A 293 -13.81 -9.64 11.63
CA SER A 293 -12.63 -8.82 11.34
C SER A 293 -12.90 -7.80 10.23
N LEU A 294 -13.52 -8.26 9.14
CA LEU A 294 -13.94 -7.43 8.01
C LEU A 294 -14.90 -6.32 8.47
N GLY A 295 -15.94 -6.68 9.23
CA GLY A 295 -16.92 -5.73 9.76
C GLY A 295 -16.27 -4.65 10.64
N VAL A 296 -15.36 -5.04 11.54
CA VAL A 296 -14.63 -4.11 12.41
C VAL A 296 -13.74 -3.17 11.59
N VAL A 297 -12.97 -3.69 10.63
CA VAL A 297 -12.10 -2.87 9.76
C VAL A 297 -12.94 -1.87 8.96
N VAL A 298 -14.01 -2.33 8.30
CA VAL A 298 -14.91 -1.45 7.54
C VAL A 298 -15.53 -0.38 8.45
N ALA A 299 -16.01 -0.77 9.63
CA ALA A 299 -16.61 0.17 10.58
C ALA A 299 -15.63 1.26 11.01
N ILE A 300 -14.38 0.90 11.34
CA ILE A 300 -13.35 1.87 11.73
C ILE A 300 -13.03 2.82 10.57
N LEU A 301 -12.86 2.31 9.35
CA LEU A 301 -12.55 3.14 8.18
C LEU A 301 -13.69 4.11 7.87
N VAL A 302 -14.92 3.61 7.82
CA VAL A 302 -16.10 4.44 7.54
C VAL A 302 -16.26 5.49 8.63
N ALA A 303 -16.16 5.11 9.91
CA ALA A 303 -16.26 6.06 11.02
C ALA A 303 -15.18 7.14 10.94
N THR A 304 -13.93 6.76 10.63
CA THR A 304 -12.81 7.70 10.53
C THR A 304 -12.98 8.66 9.36
N ILE A 305 -13.37 8.16 8.19
CA ILE A 305 -13.65 8.98 7.01
C ILE A 305 -14.80 9.95 7.29
N VAL A 306 -15.93 9.46 7.82
CA VAL A 306 -17.11 10.28 8.12
C VAL A 306 -16.78 11.34 9.16
N LEU A 307 -16.09 10.99 10.25
CA LEU A 307 -15.66 11.95 11.27
C LEU A 307 -14.71 13.01 10.70
N SER A 308 -13.80 12.61 9.82
CA SER A 308 -12.85 13.52 9.18
C SER A 308 -13.54 14.52 8.25
N LEU A 309 -14.61 14.09 7.58
CA LEU A 309 -15.45 14.96 6.73
C LEU A 309 -16.37 15.89 7.55
N LEU A 310 -16.92 15.40 8.66
CA LEU A 310 -17.82 16.18 9.53
C LEU A 310 -17.08 17.21 10.39
N ARG A 311 -15.80 16.95 10.71
CA ARG A 311 -14.96 17.84 11.52
C ARG A 311 -13.75 18.32 10.70
N PRO A 312 -13.93 19.25 9.74
CA PRO A 312 -12.79 19.81 9.02
C PRO A 312 -11.78 20.43 10.01
N PRO A 313 -10.47 20.29 9.77
CA PRO A 313 -9.46 20.87 10.65
C PRO A 313 -9.67 22.38 10.77
N LYS A 314 -9.49 22.92 11.98
CA LYS A 314 -9.48 24.39 12.16
C LYS A 314 -8.38 24.95 11.24
N PRO A 315 -8.66 26.01 10.46
CA PRO A 315 -7.63 26.62 9.64
C PRO A 315 -6.47 26.99 10.55
N ALA A 316 -5.28 26.51 10.22
CA ALA A 316 -4.05 26.96 10.86
C ALA A 316 -4.02 28.48 10.69
N GLY A 317 -4.11 29.21 11.79
CA GLY A 317 -3.99 30.67 11.76
C GLY A 317 -2.65 31.01 11.14
N HIS A 318 -2.71 31.78 10.04
CA HIS A 318 -1.55 32.42 9.44
C HIS A 318 -0.85 33.35 10.43
#